data_AF-A0A3P1XUM3-F1
#
_entry.id   AF-A0A3P1XUM3-F1
#
_cell.length_a   1.000
_cell.length_b   1.000
_cell.length_c   1.000
_cell.angle_alpha   90.00
_cell.angle_beta   90.00
_cell.angle_gamma   90.00
#
_symmetry.space_group_name_H-M   'P 1'
#
loop_
_entity.id
_entity.type
_entity.pdbx_description
1 polymer ?
#
loop_
_entity_poly.entity_id
_entity_poly.type
_entity_poly.pdbx_seq_one_letter_code
_entity_poly.pdbx_strand_id
1 'polypeptide(L)' 'PAGTLFVNMKRLRERLLLTTPIRTQNQIIRKAMRELESIGYLDYQEVKKGRDIQFQIFKRSPKLALAKQG' A
#
# COMPACT_ATOMS: atom_id res chain seq x y z
N PRO A 1 -1.05 -6.21 -16.94
CA PRO A 1 -1.46 -7.58 -16.54
C PRO A 1 -2.61 -7.54 -15.52
N ALA A 2 -3.73 -8.17 -15.84
CA ALA A 2 -4.95 -8.23 -15.05
C ALA A 2 -4.87 -9.32 -13.98
N GLY A 3 -4.09 -9.08 -12.92
CA GLY A 3 -3.98 -10.00 -11.79
C GLY A 3 -3.69 -9.25 -10.50
N THR A 4 -4.26 -9.74 -9.40
CA THR A 4 -4.01 -9.21 -8.06
C THR A 4 -2.52 -9.28 -7.73
N LEU A 5 -1.96 -8.17 -7.28
CA LEU A 5 -0.55 -8.10 -6.88
C LEU A 5 -0.44 -8.23 -5.37
N PHE A 6 0.42 -9.15 -4.95
CA PHE A 6 0.66 -9.40 -3.53
C PHE A 6 1.98 -8.75 -3.13
N VAL A 7 1.91 -7.81 -2.19
CA VAL A 7 3.07 -7.07 -1.70
C VAL A 7 3.19 -7.21 -0.20
N ASN A 8 4.25 -7.85 0.28
CA ASN A 8 4.48 -8.00 1.72
C ASN A 8 5.02 -6.71 2.33
N MET A 9 4.62 -6.40 3.57
CA MET A 9 5.11 -5.26 4.36
C MET A 9 6.64 -5.27 4.46
N LYS A 10 7.25 -6.44 4.67
CA LYS A 10 8.71 -6.61 4.70
C LYS A 10 9.37 -6.10 3.42
N ARG A 11 8.81 -6.43 2.25
CA ARG A 11 9.32 -6.01 0.94
C ARG A 11 9.29 -4.48 0.78
N LEU A 12 8.24 -3.82 1.29
CA LEU A 12 8.14 -2.37 1.25
C LEU A 12 9.17 -1.72 2.18
N ARG A 13 9.36 -2.24 3.40
CA ARG A 13 10.39 -1.76 4.33
C ARG A 13 11.80 -1.82 3.71
N GLU A 14 12.15 -2.96 3.14
CA GLU A 14 13.46 -3.18 2.50
C GLU A 14 13.70 -2.24 1.32
N ARG A 15 12.65 -1.92 0.55
CA ARG A 15 12.75 -1.05 -0.64
C ARG A 15 12.73 0.44 -0.32
N LEU A 16 12.06 0.84 0.75
CA LEU A 16 11.95 2.26 1.13
C LEU A 16 13.16 2.73 1.94
N LEU A 17 14.09 1.83 2.31
CA LEU A 17 15.34 2.12 3.02
C LEU A 17 15.15 3.08 4.22
N LEU A 18 14.04 2.91 4.95
CA LEU A 18 13.71 3.75 6.09
C LEU A 18 14.63 3.43 7.26
N THR A 19 15.23 4.45 7.88
CA THR A 19 16.14 4.31 9.03
C THR A 19 15.42 4.28 10.39
N THR A 20 14.10 4.46 10.39
CA THR A 20 13.28 4.52 11.61
C THR A 20 12.96 3.13 12.17
N PRO A 21 12.48 3.01 13.43
CA PRO A 21 12.08 1.72 13.99
C PRO A 21 10.98 1.02 13.18
N ILE A 22 10.99 -0.31 13.15
CA ILE A 22 10.05 -1.14 12.34
C ILE A 22 8.59 -0.76 12.58
N ARG A 23 8.20 -0.47 13.83
CA ARG A 23 6.84 -0.05 14.17
C ARG A 23 6.44 1.23 13.43
N THR A 24 7.33 2.22 13.42
CA THR A 24 7.13 3.50 12.73
C THR A 24 7.10 3.29 11.22
N GLN A 25 8.00 2.47 10.66
CA GLN A 25 7.98 2.13 9.24
C GLN A 25 6.63 1.52 8.82
N ASN A 26 6.09 0.57 9.61
CA ASN A 26 4.78 -0.03 9.34
C ASN A 26 3.65 1.00 9.35
N GLN A 27 3.69 1.97 10.27
CA GLN A 27 2.71 3.06 10.32
C GLN A 27 2.81 3.98 9.11
N ILE A 28 4.03 4.35 8.70
CA ILE A 28 4.29 5.16 7.51
C ILE A 28 3.76 4.45 6.26
N ILE A 29 4.09 3.16 6.09
CA ILE A 29 3.64 2.38 4.93
C ILE A 29 2.11 2.28 4.89
N ARG A 30 1.45 2.01 6.01
CA ARG A 30 -0.03 1.98 6.07
C ARG A 30 -0.67 3.33 5.79
N LYS A 31 -0.05 4.42 6.23
CA LYS A 31 -0.52 5.77 5.91
C LYS A 31 -0.44 6.01 4.41
N ALA A 32 0.70 5.73 3.80
CA ALA A 32 0.89 5.86 2.35
C ALA A 32 -0.10 5.00 1.54
N MET A 33 -0.31 3.74 1.93
CA MET A 33 -1.28 2.87 1.25
C MET A 33 -2.71 3.44 1.29
N ARG A 34 -3.14 3.98 2.44
CA ARG A 34 -4.46 4.64 2.59
C ARG A 34 -4.57 5.92 1.77
N GLU A 35 -3.50 6.72 1.71
CA GLU A 35 -3.48 7.93 0.88
C GLU A 35 -3.58 7.59 -0.61
N LEU A 36 -2.93 6.52 -1.06
CA LEU A 36 -3.03 6.06 -2.45
C LEU A 36 -4.43 5.52 -2.79
N GLU A 37 -5.11 4.90 -1.83
CA GLU A 37 -6.51 4.48 -1.98
C GLU A 37 -7.47 5.67 -1.98
N SER A 38 -7.29 6.65 -1.08
CA SER A 38 -8.18 7.81 -0.97
C SER A 38 -8.16 8.70 -2.22
N ILE A 39 -7.03 8.76 -2.94
CA ILE A 39 -6.92 9.46 -4.24
C ILE A 39 -7.32 8.59 -5.43
N GLY A 40 -7.80 7.36 -5.20
CA GLY A 40 -8.23 6.41 -6.23
C GLY A 40 -7.08 5.83 -7.06
N TYR A 41 -5.83 5.93 -6.60
CA TYR A 41 -4.66 5.40 -7.29
C TYR A 41 -4.56 3.88 -7.14
N LEU A 42 -4.90 3.34 -5.98
CA LEU A 42 -4.95 1.88 -5.71
C LEU A 42 -6.32 1.47 -5.19
N ASP A 43 -6.70 0.24 -5.51
CA ASP A 43 -7.68 -0.53 -4.75
C ASP A 43 -6.92 -1.71 -4.12
N TYR A 44 -6.95 -1.82 -2.80
CA TYR A 44 -6.18 -2.83 -2.08
C TYR A 44 -6.86 -3.32 -0.81
N GLN A 45 -6.42 -4.47 -0.31
CA GLN A 45 -6.75 -4.98 1.01
C GLN A 45 -5.49 -5.28 1.82
N GLU A 46 -5.46 -4.89 3.10
CA GLU A 46 -4.46 -5.36 4.06
C GLU A 46 -4.92 -6.70 4.66
N VAL A 47 -4.09 -7.74 4.53
CA VAL A 47 -4.34 -9.07 5.09
C VAL A 47 -3.18 -9.48 5.99
N LYS A 48 -3.51 -9.96 7.19
CA LYS A 48 -2.54 -10.55 8.11
C LYS A 48 -2.45 -12.06 7.85
N LYS A 49 -1.27 -12.54 7.47
CA LYS A 49 -0.96 -13.97 7.28
C LYS A 49 0.05 -14.40 8.35
N GLY A 50 -0.46 -14.97 9.43
CA GLY A 50 0.37 -15.33 10.60
C GLY A 50 1.03 -14.10 11.22
N ARG A 51 2.37 -14.04 11.14
CA ARG A 51 3.18 -12.91 11.64
C ARG A 51 3.42 -11.82 10.60
N ASP A 52 3.09 -12.09 9.34
CA ASP A 52 3.33 -11.17 8.23
C ASP A 52 2.08 -10.39 7.83
N ILE A 53 2.31 -9.19 7.31
CA ILE A 53 1.29 -8.32 6.72
C ILE A 53 1.51 -8.30 5.21
N GLN A 54 0.44 -8.49 4.46
CA GLN A 54 0.42 -8.49 3.00
C GLN A 54 -0.64 -7.52 2.49
N PHE A 55 -0.29 -6.72 1.50
CA PHE A 55 -1.20 -5.89 0.73
C PHE A 55 -1.57 -6.62 -0.55
N GLN A 56 -2.85 -6.84 -0.78
CA GLN A 56 -3.40 -7.39 -2.01
C GLN A 56 -3.92 -6.23 -2.86
N ILE A 57 -3.24 -5.90 -3.95
CA ILE A 57 -3.60 -4.78 -4.82
C ILE A 57 -4.40 -5.32 -5.99
N PHE A 58 -5.69 -4.99 -6.04
CA PHE A 58 -6.62 -5.46 -7.07
C PHE A 58 -6.55 -4.60 -8.34
N LYS A 59 -6.37 -3.30 -8.16
CA LYS A 59 -6.33 -2.33 -9.26
C LYS A 59 -5.28 -1.24 -9.00
N ARG A 60 -4.70 -0.75 -10.10
CA ARG A 60 -3.85 0.44 -10.13
C ARG A 60 -4.37 1.38 -11.20
N SER A 61 -4.66 2.62 -10.83
CA SER A 61 -5.13 3.66 -11.73
C SER A 61 -4.01 4.70 -11.89
N PRO A 62 -3.13 4.57 -12.91
CA PRO A 62 -1.97 5.45 -13.06
C PRO A 62 -2.34 6.90 -13.39
N LYS A 63 -3.53 7.12 -13.95
CA LYS A 63 -4.16 8.44 -13.97
C LYS A 63 -4.83 8.59 -12.62
N LEU A 64 -4.34 9.49 -11.76
CA LEU A 64 -5.16 10.02 -10.67
C LEU A 64 -6.46 10.43 -11.34
N ALA A 65 -7.54 9.72 -11.06
CA ALA A 65 -8.82 10.37 -11.14
C ALA A 65 -8.72 11.42 -10.03
N LEU A 66 -8.32 12.64 -10.39
CA LEU A 66 -8.69 13.83 -9.65
C LEU A 66 -10.21 13.76 -9.58
N ALA A 67 -10.72 12.99 -8.63
CA ALA A 67 -12.10 13.04 -8.24
C ALA A 67 -12.26 14.49 -7.83
N LYS A 68 -12.96 15.23 -8.70
CA LYS A 68 -13.39 16.59 -8.46
C LYS A 68 -13.89 16.62 -7.02
N GLN A 69 -13.16 17.32 -6.15
CA GLN A 69 -13.76 17.85 -4.95
C GLN A 69 -14.79 18.85 -5.47
N GLY A 70 -16.04 18.39 -5.56
CA GLY A 70 -17.21 19.24 -5.73
C GLY A 70 -17.57 19.87 -4.40
#